data_AF-A0A974DC84-F1
#
_entry.id   AF-A0A974DC84-F1
#
_cell.length_a   1.000
_cell.length_b   1.000
_cell.length_c   1.000
_cell.angle_alpha   90.00
_cell.angle_beta   90.00
_cell.angle_gamma   90.00
#
_symmetry.space_group_name_H-M   'P 1'
#
loop_
_entity.id
_entity.type
_entity.pdbx_description
1 polymer ?
#
loop_
_entity_poly.entity_id
_entity_poly.type
_entity_poly.pdbx_seq_one_letter_code
_entity_poly.pdbx_strand_id
1 'polypeptide(L)'
;MLPNKKEDRNWLNTVGTYKCEIQSTTTGKIYKCTTYANCRTSNVVYLATCRCGKQYVGKTTRWLKDRILEHLACINRLDASSAIAEHAIQEHGANEYFVSFQAIETVKLGKRKVTPKGLNRESDIKYFMG
;
A
#
# COMPACT_ATOMS: atom_id res chain seq x y z
N MET A 1 -30.55 26.12 11.63
CA MET A 1 -29.88 25.50 10.46
C MET A 1 -28.39 25.61 10.68
N LEU A 2 -27.70 24.51 11.00
CA LEU A 2 -26.24 24.49 11.16
C LEU A 2 -25.62 24.06 9.83
N PRO A 3 -24.51 24.68 9.38
CA PRO A 3 -23.93 24.41 8.08
C PRO A 3 -23.37 22.99 8.01
N ASN A 4 -23.60 22.35 6.87
CA ASN A 4 -23.18 21.00 6.54
C ASN A 4 -21.64 20.96 6.50
N LYS A 5 -21.03 20.29 7.48
CA LYS A 5 -19.58 20.17 7.63
C LYS A 5 -19.09 19.25 6.51
N LYS A 6 -18.44 19.83 5.49
CA LYS A 6 -17.78 19.07 4.42
C LYS A 6 -16.79 18.09 5.07
N GLU A 7 -17.00 16.80 4.87
CA GLU A 7 -16.05 15.78 5.30
C GLU A 7 -14.75 15.95 4.52
N ASP A 8 -13.71 16.42 5.20
CA ASP A 8 -12.34 16.37 4.72
C ASP A 8 -11.93 14.90 4.59
N ARG A 9 -12.06 14.36 3.37
CA ARG A 9 -11.59 13.01 3.02
C ARG A 9 -10.07 12.99 2.96
N ASN A 10 -9.43 12.97 4.12
CA ASN A 10 -8.05 12.56 4.26
C ASN A 10 -7.98 11.01 4.19
N TRP A 11 -7.00 10.49 3.45
CA TRP A 11 -6.68 9.06 3.31
C TRP A 11 -6.54 8.30 4.65
N LEU A 12 -6.30 9.02 5.75
CA LEU A 12 -6.26 8.47 7.10
C LEU A 12 -7.63 7.96 7.62
N ASN A 13 -8.75 8.36 7.01
CA ASN A 13 -10.12 8.05 7.45
C ASN A 13 -10.76 6.84 6.74
N THR A 14 -10.05 6.13 5.86
CA THR A 14 -10.62 4.96 5.17
C THR A 14 -10.85 3.80 6.15
N VAL A 15 -12.12 3.51 6.41
CA VAL A 15 -12.60 2.35 7.17
C VAL A 15 -12.12 1.08 6.48
N GLY A 16 -11.53 0.15 7.25
CA GLY A 16 -10.79 -1.01 6.74
C GLY A 16 -11.47 -1.75 5.59
N THR A 17 -10.67 -2.25 4.65
CA THR A 17 -11.17 -2.82 3.40
C THR A 17 -11.96 -4.10 3.67
N TYR A 18 -13.26 -4.06 3.37
CA TYR A 18 -14.03 -5.27 3.04
C TYR A 18 -13.55 -5.80 1.69
N LYS A 19 -13.79 -7.10 1.43
CA LYS A 19 -13.42 -7.86 0.22
C LYS A 19 -13.07 -6.96 -0.98
N CYS A 20 -11.81 -6.92 -1.38
CA CYS A 20 -11.36 -6.18 -2.55
C CYS A 20 -10.85 -7.10 -3.66
N GLU A 21 -10.92 -6.60 -4.89
CA GLU A 21 -10.24 -7.18 -6.05
C GLU A 21 -9.23 -6.17 -6.56
N ILE A 22 -7.99 -6.60 -6.70
CA ILE A 22 -6.88 -5.78 -7.14
C ILE A 22 -6.32 -6.38 -8.41
N GLN A 23 -6.19 -5.57 -9.45
CA GLN A 23 -5.58 -5.99 -10.69
C GLN A 23 -4.12 -5.54 -10.74
N SER A 24 -3.23 -6.47 -11.10
CA SER A 24 -1.85 -6.15 -11.47
C SER A 24 -1.85 -5.39 -12.78
N THR A 25 -1.23 -4.21 -12.79
CA THR A 25 -1.09 -3.40 -14.01
C THR A 25 -0.07 -3.99 -14.97
N THR A 26 0.87 -4.80 -14.48
CA THR A 26 1.90 -5.45 -15.31
C THR A 26 1.42 -6.74 -15.94
N THR A 27 0.67 -7.57 -15.19
CA THR A 27 0.30 -8.93 -15.63
C THR A 27 -1.19 -9.09 -15.93
N GLY A 28 -2.02 -8.09 -15.61
CA GLY A 28 -3.47 -8.16 -15.73
C GLY A 28 -4.14 -9.12 -14.74
N LYS A 29 -3.37 -9.86 -13.94
CA LYS A 29 -3.86 -10.85 -12.98
C LYS A 29 -4.64 -10.17 -11.85
N ILE A 30 -5.80 -10.73 -11.51
CA ILE A 30 -6.66 -10.25 -10.42
C ILE A 30 -6.36 -11.02 -9.14
N TYR A 31 -6.15 -10.29 -8.05
CA TYR A 31 -5.92 -10.78 -6.70
C TYR A 31 -7.10 -10.42 -5.82
N LYS A 32 -7.63 -11.41 -5.10
CA LYS A 32 -8.72 -11.21 -4.14
C LYS A 32 -8.16 -10.96 -2.75
N CYS A 33 -8.44 -9.80 -2.18
CA CYS A 33 -8.13 -9.50 -0.78
C CYS A 33 -9.23 -10.12 0.09
N THR A 34 -8.87 -11.13 0.87
CA THR A 34 -9.83 -11.88 1.70
C THR A 34 -9.81 -11.47 3.16
N THR A 35 -8.88 -10.60 3.57
CA THR A 35 -8.68 -10.25 4.97
C THR A 35 -9.02 -8.79 5.25
N TYR A 36 -9.71 -8.57 6.37
CA TYR A 36 -9.96 -7.24 6.89
C TYR A 36 -8.67 -6.66 7.49
N ALA A 37 -8.25 -5.51 6.96
CA ALA A 37 -7.13 -4.75 7.48
C ALA A 37 -7.47 -3.25 7.43
N ASN A 38 -6.97 -2.51 8.41
CA ASN A 38 -7.09 -1.07 8.49
C ASN A 38 -5.72 -0.45 8.79
N CYS A 39 -5.68 0.87 8.93
CA CYS A 39 -4.45 1.62 9.14
C CYS A 39 -3.70 1.23 10.44
N ARG A 40 -4.38 0.59 11.41
CA ARG A 40 -3.80 0.09 12.67
C ARG A 40 -3.47 -1.41 12.64
N THR A 41 -3.68 -2.10 11.52
CA THR A 41 -3.31 -3.51 11.38
C THR A 41 -1.80 -3.63 11.20
N SER A 42 -1.18 -4.53 11.96
CA SER A 42 0.22 -4.93 11.85
C SER A 42 0.38 -6.25 11.10
N ASN A 43 1.63 -6.59 10.72
CA ASN A 43 1.94 -7.80 9.95
C ASN A 43 1.17 -7.84 8.63
N VAL A 44 1.31 -6.79 7.83
CA VAL A 44 0.53 -6.58 6.60
C VAL A 44 1.45 -6.61 5.38
N VAL A 45 0.99 -7.26 4.32
CA VAL A 45 1.44 -7.01 2.95
C VAL A 45 0.50 -5.97 2.35
N TYR A 46 1.06 -4.92 1.77
CA TYR A 46 0.31 -3.81 1.18
C TYR A 46 0.77 -3.53 -0.24
N LEU A 47 -0.14 -2.96 -1.03
CA LEU A 47 0.11 -2.47 -2.38
C LEU A 47 0.06 -0.94 -2.36
N ALA A 48 1.09 -0.30 -2.91
CA ALA A 48 1.06 1.08 -3.31
C ALA A 48 0.82 1.16 -4.83
N THR A 49 -0.14 1.95 -5.28
CA THR A 49 -0.46 2.14 -6.70
C THR A 49 -0.37 3.61 -7.05
N CYS A 50 0.50 3.93 -8.00
CA CYS A 50 0.59 5.25 -8.59
C CYS A 50 -0.50 5.44 -9.66
N ARG A 51 -1.00 6.65 -9.84
CA ARG A 51 -1.94 7.01 -10.91
C ARG A 51 -1.37 6.78 -12.32
N CYS A 52 -0.04 6.75 -12.49
CA CYS A 52 0.60 6.39 -13.75
C CYS A 52 0.59 4.87 -14.04
N GLY A 53 0.03 4.05 -13.13
CA GLY A 53 -0.09 2.61 -13.28
C GLY A 53 1.07 1.82 -12.67
N LYS A 54 2.17 2.46 -12.22
CA LYS A 54 3.24 1.76 -11.50
C LYS A 54 2.74 1.27 -10.13
N GLN A 55 3.13 0.05 -9.77
CA GLN A 55 2.69 -0.63 -8.56
C GLN A 55 3.88 -1.12 -7.72
N TYR A 56 3.76 -1.05 -6.39
CA TYR A 56 4.77 -1.50 -5.44
C TYR A 56 4.16 -2.36 -4.33
N VAL A 57 4.71 -3.54 -4.11
CA VAL A 57 4.32 -4.43 -3.02
C VAL A 57 5.29 -4.28 -1.86
N GLY A 58 4.77 -3.91 -0.69
CA GLY A 58 5.53 -3.79 0.54
C GLY A 58 5.03 -4.73 1.63
N LYS A 59 5.88 -4.97 2.63
CA LYS A 59 5.53 -5.70 3.86
C LYS A 59 5.93 -4.88 5.07
N THR A 60 5.16 -4.99 6.16
CA THR A 60 5.46 -4.35 7.43
C THR A 60 5.01 -5.19 8.61
N THR A 61 5.84 -5.29 9.65
CA THR A 61 5.47 -5.85 10.96
C THR A 61 4.88 -4.79 11.89
N ARG A 62 5.09 -3.50 11.60
CA ARG A 62 4.51 -2.37 12.33
C ARG A 62 3.11 -2.05 11.82
N TRP A 63 2.41 -1.10 12.44
CA TRP A 63 1.12 -0.63 11.92
C TRP A 63 1.27 -0.08 10.51
N LEU A 64 0.30 -0.42 9.65
CA LEU A 64 0.30 -0.01 8.25
C LEU A 64 0.44 1.51 8.10
N LYS A 65 -0.29 2.29 8.90
CA LYS A 65 -0.22 3.77 8.87
C LYS A 65 1.19 4.29 9.07
N ASP A 66 1.98 3.68 9.96
CA ASP A 66 3.32 4.18 10.28
C ASP A 66 4.24 3.96 9.08
N ARG A 67 4.10 2.81 8.39
CA ARG A 67 4.86 2.55 7.17
C ARG A 67 4.45 3.46 6.01
N ILE A 68 3.16 3.78 5.88
CA ILE A 68 2.69 4.73 4.86
C ILE A 68 3.24 6.13 5.15
N LEU A 69 3.14 6.59 6.40
CA LEU A 69 3.67 7.90 6.81
C LEU A 69 5.17 8.03 6.56
N GLU A 70 5.95 6.96 6.72
CA GLU A 70 7.37 6.97 6.35
C GLU A 70 7.59 7.25 4.87
N HIS A 71 6.84 6.59 3.98
CA HIS A 71 6.94 6.83 2.54
C HIS A 71 6.54 8.26 2.18
N LEU A 72 5.44 8.75 2.74
CA LEU A 72 4.98 10.12 2.54
C LEU A 72 5.99 11.13 3.07
N ALA A 73 6.61 10.86 4.21
CA ALA A 73 7.66 11.71 4.76
C ALA A 73 8.92 11.73 3.86
N CYS A 74 9.26 10.62 3.21
CA CYS A 74 10.34 10.58 2.23
C CYS A 74 10.00 11.45 1.01
N ILE A 75 8.78 11.35 0.48
CA ILE A 75 8.29 12.22 -0.62
C ILE A 75 8.41 13.69 -0.24
N ASN A 76 7.84 14.08 0.90
CA ASN A 76 7.81 15.47 1.36
C ASN A 76 9.19 16.06 1.65
N ARG A 77 10.17 15.22 2.02
CA ARG A 77 11.56 15.65 2.25
C ARG A 77 12.44 15.55 1.01
N LEU A 78 11.89 15.20 -0.15
CA LEU A 78 12.65 14.91 -1.37
C LEU A 78 13.75 13.85 -1.14
N ASP A 79 13.46 12.90 -0.26
CA ASP A 79 14.35 11.80 0.10
C ASP A 79 13.99 10.56 -0.74
N ALA A 80 14.90 10.16 -1.62
CA ALA A 80 14.75 9.01 -2.51
C ALA A 80 15.06 7.65 -1.83
N SER A 81 15.16 7.60 -0.50
CA SER A 81 15.43 6.35 0.25
C SER A 81 14.34 5.27 0.12
N SER A 82 13.16 5.63 -0.38
CA SER A 82 12.09 4.70 -0.75
C SER A 82 11.83 4.72 -2.25
N ALA A 83 11.66 3.55 -2.87
CA ALA A 83 11.29 3.45 -4.29
C ALA A 83 9.97 4.16 -4.62
N ILE A 84 9.01 4.20 -3.68
CA ILE A 84 7.76 4.97 -3.85
C ILE A 84 8.08 6.46 -3.89
N ALA A 85 8.97 6.92 -2.99
CA ALA A 85 9.32 8.32 -2.89
C ALA A 85 10.15 8.77 -4.08
N GLU A 86 11.18 8.01 -4.44
CA GLU A 86 12.00 8.21 -5.63
C GLU A 86 11.12 8.38 -6.89
N HIS A 87 10.18 7.46 -7.10
CA HIS A 87 9.24 7.54 -8.21
C HIS A 87 8.38 8.81 -8.18
N ALA A 88 7.77 9.13 -7.05
CA ALA A 88 6.92 10.32 -6.94
C ALA A 88 7.72 11.62 -7.15
N ILE A 89 8.97 11.66 -6.67
CA ILE A 89 9.88 12.80 -6.86
C ILE A 89 10.22 12.97 -8.34
N GLN A 90 10.69 11.90 -8.99
CA GLN A 90 11.18 11.95 -10.36
C GLN A 90 10.06 12.19 -11.39
N GLU A 91 8.92 11.53 -11.23
CA GLU A 91 7.87 11.49 -12.27
C GLU A 91 6.71 12.46 -11.99
N HIS A 92 6.53 12.86 -10.73
CA HIS A 92 5.31 13.54 -10.29
C HIS A 92 5.59 14.77 -9.40
N GLY A 93 6.83 15.29 -9.41
CA GLY A 93 7.19 16.50 -8.68
C GLY A 93 6.98 16.39 -7.16
N ALA A 94 7.25 15.21 -6.61
CA ALA A 94 7.03 14.87 -5.20
C ALA A 94 5.57 15.02 -4.75
N ASN A 95 4.61 14.87 -5.66
CA ASN A 95 3.20 14.93 -5.33
C ASN A 95 2.69 13.59 -4.79
N GLU A 96 2.58 13.49 -3.47
CA GLU A 96 2.10 12.29 -2.78
C GLU A 96 0.67 11.85 -3.16
N TYR A 97 -0.18 12.75 -3.67
CA TYR A 97 -1.54 12.42 -4.11
C TYR A 97 -1.59 11.51 -5.34
N PHE A 98 -0.45 11.28 -6.00
CA PHE A 98 -0.31 10.31 -7.06
C PHE A 98 -0.30 8.87 -6.55
N VAL A 99 -0.01 8.63 -5.27
CA VAL A 99 0.16 7.28 -4.72
C VAL A 99 -0.99 6.95 -3.76
N SER A 100 -1.66 5.83 -4.01
CA SER A 100 -2.64 5.25 -3.09
C SER A 100 -2.10 3.98 -2.45
N PHE A 101 -2.57 3.65 -1.24
CA PHE A 101 -2.10 2.50 -0.47
C PHE A 101 -3.28 1.62 -0.06
N GLN A 102 -3.11 0.31 -0.17
CA GLN A 102 -4.11 -0.68 0.22
C GLN A 102 -3.45 -1.88 0.90
N ALA A 103 -3.99 -2.32 2.03
CA ALA A 103 -3.64 -3.61 2.61
C ALA A 103 -4.21 -4.73 1.75
N ILE A 104 -3.40 -5.74 1.42
CA ILE A 104 -3.82 -6.84 0.53
C ILE A 104 -3.83 -8.20 1.24
N GLU A 105 -3.01 -8.36 2.28
CA GLU A 105 -2.94 -9.57 3.10
C GLU A 105 -2.50 -9.25 4.52
N THR A 106 -3.07 -9.93 5.53
CA THR A 106 -2.47 -9.97 6.87
C THR A 106 -1.74 -11.28 7.08
N VAL A 107 -0.49 -11.21 7.51
CA VAL A 107 0.35 -12.36 7.81
C VAL A 107 0.08 -12.80 9.25
N LYS A 108 -0.49 -14.00 9.42
CA LYS A 108 -0.60 -14.64 10.73
C LYS A 108 0.78 -15.13 11.16
N LEU A 109 1.35 -14.54 12.21
CA LEU A 109 2.57 -15.04 12.84
C LEU A 109 2.24 -16.32 13.62
N GLY A 110 2.28 -17.48 12.96
CA GLY A 110 2.15 -18.77 13.62
C GLY A 110 3.39 -19.12 14.45
N LYS A 111 3.21 -19.82 15.58
CA LYS A 111 4.29 -20.63 16.18
C LYS A 111 4.76 -21.62 15.10
N ARG A 112 6.04 -21.55 14.71
CA ARG A 112 6.68 -22.27 13.58
C ARG A 112 5.90 -23.49 13.04
N LYS A 113 5.33 -23.36 11.84
CA LYS A 113 5.35 -24.29 10.69
C LYS A 113 4.23 -23.93 9.70
N VAL A 114 4.54 -24.06 8.41
CA VAL A 114 3.70 -23.86 7.21
C VAL A 114 3.59 -22.40 6.74
N THR A 115 4.38 -22.12 5.70
CA THR A 115 4.25 -20.99 4.80
C THR A 115 2.81 -20.90 4.29
N PRO A 116 2.12 -19.76 4.43
CA PRO A 116 0.85 -19.53 3.75
C PRO A 116 1.04 -19.73 2.24
N LYS A 117 0.35 -20.72 1.67
CA LYS A 117 0.20 -20.86 0.22
C LYS A 117 -0.75 -19.75 -0.24
N GLY A 118 -0.21 -18.68 -0.83
CA GLY A 118 -1.02 -17.57 -1.32
C GLY A 118 -0.27 -16.35 -1.85
N LEU A 119 0.95 -16.07 -1.36
CA LEU A 119 1.82 -15.01 -1.89
C LEU A 119 3.30 -15.40 -1.85
N ASN A 120 3.59 -16.70 -2.02
CA ASN A 120 4.94 -17.19 -2.28
C ASN A 120 5.16 -17.34 -3.78
N ARG A 121 5.40 -16.21 -4.44
CA ARG A 121 6.11 -16.18 -5.71
C ARG A 121 7.00 -14.94 -5.67
N GLU A 122 8.27 -15.14 -5.36
CA GLU A 122 9.35 -14.20 -5.69
C GLU A 122 9.32 -13.78 -7.18
N SER A 123 8.58 -14.50 -8.04
CA SER A 123 8.30 -14.13 -9.43
C SER A 123 7.15 -13.12 -9.62
N ASP A 124 6.29 -12.91 -8.62
CA ASP A 124 5.21 -11.89 -8.65
C ASP A 124 5.58 -10.67 -7.78
N ILE A 125 6.68 -10.77 -7.02
CA ILE A 125 7.15 -9.79 -6.02
C ILE A 125 8.58 -9.38 -6.37
N LYS A 126 8.69 -8.36 -7.23
CA LYS A 126 9.83 -7.50 -7.59
C LYS A 126 9.42 -6.99 -8.99
N TYR A 127 9.23 -5.71 -9.26
CA TYR A 127 10.21 -4.63 -9.19
C TYR A 127 9.49 -3.27 -9.39
N PHE A 128 9.99 -2.18 -8.78
CA PHE A 128 10.21 -0.98 -9.58
C PHE A 128 11.49 -1.29 -10.35
N MET A 129 11.43 -1.64 -11.63
CA MET A 129 12.62 -1.61 -12.48
C MET A 129 12.23 -1.24 -13.90
N GLY A 130 12.87 -0.16 -14.36
CA GLY A 130 12.97 0.31 -15.74
C GLY A 130 11.69 0.87 -16.29
#